data_AF-A0A1R2CHF1-F1
#
_entry.id   AF-A0A1R2CHF1-F1
#
_cell.length_a   1.000
_cell.length_b   1.000
_cell.length_c   1.000
_cell.angle_alpha   90.00
_cell.angle_beta   90.00
_cell.angle_gamma   90.00
#
_symmetry.space_group_name_H-M   'P 1'
#
loop_
_entity.id
_entity.type
_entity.pdbx_description
1 polymer ?
#
loop_
_entity_poly.entity_id
_entity_poly.type
_entity_poly.pdbx_seq_one_letter_code
_entity_poly.pdbx_strand_id
1 'polypeptide(L)'
;MEAYLNRYKEKQMLGIGYSSQQVYKVIDENNQVYVLKFVKLSKMYKSSLRREKKILQQYLPNNFIKLLYHENIIENDDTILMVMKFKYYPTDLNCYLISNKSIHNITYRKWARQICEGMDNLHKLNILHRDLKPENILLTKSSEDADVVIADLGFCIDINKSQAKTILGTKNYMAPEIASQKNYNGKIDVYSYGALVYYMLFKNFVTTDINNEVIFPRKVDKSTKEFLSKALQFDPKKRASFEELLKLDFLNFPEGENIMPAENLEPEIDNYSDDSDERDEETKIQKNKYIVDQELKKIFYIKAALYYLYKPGTAFLEKFTSETRNVFEIYFHKFSKFCAKKTYEKILSIQNIEITEELNNLNEFIELERKRIEEIKNKFTEPIGIEIKNEMQNLASVAYSLYSNIETTNSTEKVFYEILRCFNSYLKTVII
;
A
#
# COMPACT_ATOMS: atom_id res chain seq x y z
N MET A 1 30.47 0.99 24.85
CA MET A 1 29.68 0.57 23.65
C MET A 1 30.54 -0.12 22.61
N GLU A 2 31.60 0.53 22.10
CA GLU A 2 32.47 -0.02 21.06
C GLU A 2 33.06 -1.40 21.40
N ALA A 3 33.55 -1.58 22.63
CA ALA A 3 34.01 -2.88 23.14
C ALA A 3 32.94 -3.99 23.05
N TYR A 4 31.66 -3.64 23.19
CA TYR A 4 30.56 -4.60 23.07
C TYR A 4 30.26 -4.95 21.61
N LEU A 5 30.30 -3.94 20.74
CA LEU A 5 30.11 -4.11 19.30
C LEU A 5 31.24 -4.94 18.66
N ASN A 6 32.45 -4.92 19.24
CA ASN A 6 33.58 -5.72 18.78
C ASN A 6 33.43 -7.23 19.05
N ARG A 7 32.42 -7.65 19.81
CA ARG A 7 32.04 -9.06 19.95
C ARG A 7 31.33 -9.62 18.71
N TYR A 8 31.03 -8.77 17.72
CA TYR A 8 30.30 -9.12 16.51
C TYR A 8 31.19 -8.85 15.30
N LYS A 9 31.16 -9.76 14.32
CA LYS A 9 32.00 -9.67 13.13
C LYS A 9 31.60 -8.52 12.21
N GLU A 10 30.31 -8.21 12.15
CA GLU A 10 29.76 -7.12 11.36
C GLU A 10 28.78 -6.31 12.20
N LYS A 11 28.77 -5.00 11.95
CA LYS A 11 27.95 -4.03 12.67
C LYS A 11 27.53 -2.89 11.75
N GLN A 12 26.25 -2.56 11.77
CA GLN A 12 25.66 -1.45 11.00
C GLN A 12 24.72 -0.68 11.91
N MET A 13 24.89 0.64 12.02
CA MET A 13 23.94 1.49 12.75
C MET A 13 22.64 1.56 11.96
N LEU A 14 21.53 1.24 12.61
CA LEU A 14 20.18 1.34 12.04
C LEU A 14 19.52 2.67 12.36
N GLY A 15 19.82 3.27 13.52
CA GLY A 15 19.25 4.57 13.86
C GLY A 15 19.55 5.04 15.29
N ILE A 16 19.15 6.28 15.55
CA ILE A 16 19.23 6.94 16.86
C ILE A 16 17.81 7.35 17.28
N GLY A 17 17.32 6.83 18.40
CA GLY A 17 15.98 7.09 18.92
C GLY A 17 15.87 8.34 19.81
N TYR A 18 14.65 8.60 20.30
CA TYR A 18 14.18 9.81 21.02
C TYR A 18 14.88 10.13 22.37
N SER A 19 15.95 9.42 22.74
CA SER A 19 16.72 9.63 23.98
C SER A 19 18.19 9.21 23.83
N SER A 20 18.78 9.49 22.66
CA SER A 20 20.14 9.04 22.29
C SER A 20 20.30 7.51 22.35
N GLN A 21 19.20 6.78 22.21
CA GLN A 21 19.21 5.32 22.11
C GLN A 21 19.81 4.95 20.76
N GLN A 22 20.78 4.06 20.74
CA GLN A 22 21.43 3.66 19.49
C GLN A 22 21.06 2.23 19.16
N VAL A 23 20.66 1.99 17.92
CA VAL A 23 20.24 0.67 17.45
C VAL A 23 21.20 0.21 16.37
N TYR A 24 21.73 -1.00 16.52
CA TYR A 24 22.67 -1.61 15.58
C TYR A 24 22.17 -2.96 15.10
N LYS A 25 22.25 -3.20 13.79
CA LYS A 25 22.25 -4.54 13.21
C LYS A 25 23.64 -5.12 13.41
N VAL A 26 23.71 -6.34 13.94
CA VAL A 26 24.96 -7.05 14.15
C VAL A 26 24.87 -8.47 13.63
N ILE A 27 26.00 -9.02 13.18
CA ILE A 27 26.13 -10.42 12.79
C ILE A 27 27.14 -11.09 13.73
N ASP A 28 26.75 -12.21 14.33
CA ASP A 28 27.66 -12.99 15.18
C ASP A 28 28.58 -13.91 14.35
N GLU A 29 29.47 -14.63 15.04
CA GLU A 29 30.42 -15.56 14.42
C GLU A 29 29.72 -16.70 13.66
N ASN A 30 28.49 -17.05 14.04
CA ASN A 30 27.68 -18.10 13.42
C ASN A 30 26.80 -17.59 12.27
N ASN A 31 27.07 -16.40 11.72
CA ASN A 31 26.26 -15.74 10.69
C ASN A 31 24.81 -15.41 11.12
N GLN A 32 24.50 -15.42 12.41
CA GLN A 32 23.17 -15.05 12.89
C GLN A 32 23.06 -13.54 13.06
N VAL A 33 21.95 -12.99 12.56
CA VAL A 33 21.71 -11.54 12.53
C VAL A 33 20.82 -11.13 13.70
N TYR A 34 21.24 -10.07 14.40
CA TYR A 34 20.56 -9.54 15.57
C TYR A 34 20.44 -8.03 15.53
N VAL A 35 19.62 -7.50 16.44
CA VAL A 35 19.53 -6.07 16.74
C VAL A 35 20.00 -5.83 18.16
N LEU A 36 20.93 -4.90 18.34
CA LEU A 36 21.36 -4.40 19.64
C LEU A 36 20.81 -3.00 19.85
N LYS A 37 20.05 -2.82 20.93
CA LYS A 37 19.58 -1.51 21.41
C LYS A 37 20.43 -1.10 22.61
N PHE A 38 21.11 0.02 22.48
CA PHE A 38 21.91 0.65 23.54
C PHE A 38 21.12 1.82 24.12
N VAL A 39 20.94 1.82 25.43
CA VAL A 39 20.21 2.86 26.14
C VAL A 39 21.05 3.39 27.29
N LYS A 40 21.40 4.68 27.24
CA LYS A 40 22.04 5.36 28.36
C LYS A 40 20.99 5.79 29.39
N LEU A 41 21.21 5.39 30.63
CA LEU A 41 20.33 5.65 31.76
C LEU A 41 21.05 6.57 32.73
N SER A 42 20.59 7.81 32.87
CA SER A 42 20.93 8.58 34.08
C SER A 42 20.09 8.07 35.25
N LYS A 43 20.60 8.15 36.49
CA LYS A 43 19.85 7.79 37.71
C LYS A 43 18.45 8.42 37.78
N MET A 44 18.23 9.59 37.17
CA MET A 44 16.95 10.31 37.14
C MET A 44 15.88 9.63 36.27
N TYR A 45 16.25 8.91 35.19
CA TYR A 45 15.33 8.22 34.27
C TYR A 45 15.19 6.71 34.54
N LYS A 46 15.58 6.24 35.74
CA LYS A 46 15.55 4.82 36.13
C LYS A 46 14.16 4.16 36.06
N SER A 47 13.06 4.92 36.12
CA SER A 47 11.71 4.37 36.29
C SER A 47 11.02 3.97 34.97
N SER A 48 11.23 4.68 33.87
CA SER A 48 10.63 4.37 32.56
C SER A 48 11.29 3.15 31.90
N LEU A 49 12.62 3.05 31.95
CA LEU A 49 13.37 2.01 31.24
C LEU A 49 13.42 0.67 31.97
N ARG A 50 13.34 0.68 33.31
CA ARG A 50 13.04 -0.55 34.07
C ARG A 50 11.68 -1.13 33.70
N ARG A 51 10.73 -0.28 33.25
CA ARG A 51 9.38 -0.71 32.88
C ARG A 51 9.39 -1.44 31.53
N GLU A 52 10.02 -0.86 30.50
CA GLU A 52 10.18 -1.51 29.19
C GLU A 52 10.82 -2.90 29.34
N LYS A 53 11.95 -2.98 30.06
CA LYS A 53 12.60 -4.26 30.37
C LYS A 53 11.67 -5.22 31.11
N LYS A 54 10.97 -4.76 32.15
CA LYS A 54 10.06 -5.60 32.93
C LYS A 54 8.94 -6.16 32.08
N ILE A 55 8.42 -5.40 31.11
CA ILE A 55 7.38 -5.85 30.17
C ILE A 55 7.96 -6.86 29.18
N LEU A 56 9.13 -6.58 28.61
CA LEU A 56 9.82 -7.49 27.70
C LEU A 56 10.24 -8.83 28.33
N GLN A 57 10.36 -8.87 29.66
CA GLN A 57 10.61 -10.09 30.42
C GLN A 57 9.32 -10.88 30.76
N GLN A 58 8.14 -10.33 30.50
CA GLN A 58 6.89 -11.07 30.63
C GLN A 58 6.72 -12.05 29.47
N TYR A 59 5.89 -13.06 29.66
CA TYR A 59 5.50 -13.97 28.59
C TYR A 59 4.58 -13.25 27.61
N LEU A 60 5.17 -12.63 26.59
CA LEU A 60 4.44 -12.02 25.49
C LEU A 60 4.26 -13.02 24.34
N PRO A 61 3.10 -13.03 23.66
CA PRO A 61 2.86 -13.85 22.47
C PRO A 61 3.88 -13.63 21.34
N ASN A 62 3.90 -14.53 20.36
CA ASN A 62 4.80 -14.45 19.21
C ASN A 62 4.65 -13.17 18.37
N ASN A 63 3.52 -12.48 18.47
CA ASN A 63 3.26 -11.19 17.83
C ASN A 63 4.04 -10.03 18.47
N PHE A 64 4.82 -10.24 19.53
CA PHE A 64 5.64 -9.21 20.16
C PHE A 64 7.13 -9.45 19.95
N ILE A 65 7.89 -8.35 19.90
CA ILE A 65 9.34 -8.41 19.87
C ILE A 65 9.87 -9.13 21.12
N LYS A 66 10.74 -10.12 20.91
CA LYS A 66 11.30 -10.93 21.98
C LYS A 66 12.68 -10.42 22.38
N LEU A 67 12.84 -10.10 23.66
CA LEU A 67 14.13 -9.83 24.26
C LEU A 67 14.91 -11.15 24.41
N LEU A 68 15.98 -11.30 23.65
CA LEU A 68 16.81 -12.51 23.68
C LEU A 68 17.82 -12.47 24.83
N TYR A 69 18.38 -11.29 25.07
CA TYR A 69 19.39 -11.09 26.10
C TYR A 69 19.44 -9.61 26.51
N HIS A 70 19.88 -9.32 27.73
CA HIS A 70 20.18 -7.97 28.15
C HIS A 70 21.37 -7.96 29.12
N GLU A 71 22.11 -6.85 29.13
CA GLU A 71 23.24 -6.59 30.04
C GLU A 71 23.17 -5.15 30.54
N ASN A 72 23.49 -4.94 31.81
CA ASN A 72 23.61 -3.61 32.39
C ASN A 72 25.09 -3.33 32.65
N ILE A 73 25.66 -2.38 31.92
CA ILE A 73 27.05 -1.97 32.05
C ILE A 73 27.08 -0.64 32.80
N ILE A 74 27.75 -0.59 33.94
CA ILE A 74 27.92 0.65 34.70
C ILE A 74 28.96 1.50 33.95
N GLU A 75 28.58 2.69 33.43
CA GLU A 75 29.53 3.63 32.83
C GLU A 75 30.27 4.39 33.94
N ASN A 76 29.52 4.92 34.92
CA ASN A 76 30.02 5.68 36.07
C ASN A 76 29.01 5.54 37.23
N ASP A 77 29.29 6.15 38.39
CA ASP A 77 28.41 6.09 39.57
C ASP A 77 26.96 6.51 39.28
N ASP A 78 26.73 7.40 38.31
CA ASP A 78 25.43 7.99 37.98
C ASP A 78 24.81 7.54 36.65
N THR A 79 25.54 6.78 35.83
CA THR A 79 25.14 6.41 34.47
C THR A 79 25.28 4.91 34.23
N ILE A 80 24.19 4.28 33.77
CA ILE A 80 24.16 2.86 33.37
C ILE A 80 23.88 2.77 31.88
N LEU A 81 24.70 2.04 31.14
CA LEU A 81 24.42 1.64 29.76
C LEU A 81 23.70 0.28 29.77
N MET A 82 22.44 0.28 29.40
CA MET A 82 21.68 -0.95 29.18
C MET A 82 21.85 -1.39 27.72
N VAL A 83 22.23 -2.65 27.51
CA VAL A 83 22.33 -3.29 26.20
C VAL A 83 21.26 -4.37 26.10
N MET A 84 20.44 -4.32 25.05
CA MET A 84 19.36 -5.27 24.82
C MET A 84 19.51 -5.90 23.45
N LYS A 85 19.46 -7.23 23.37
CA LYS A 85 19.59 -8.02 22.14
C LYS A 85 18.22 -8.55 21.73
N PHE A 86 17.87 -8.32 20.47
CA PHE A 86 16.63 -8.76 19.84
C PHE A 86 16.92 -9.54 18.56
N LYS A 87 15.93 -10.30 18.11
CA LYS A 87 15.92 -10.88 16.76
C LYS A 87 15.91 -9.76 15.71
N TYR A 88 16.64 -9.94 14.61
CA TYR A 88 16.58 -9.04 13.46
C TYR A 88 15.32 -9.27 12.61
N TYR A 89 14.70 -8.16 12.20
CA TYR A 89 13.60 -8.11 11.25
C TYR A 89 14.01 -7.23 10.07
N PRO A 90 13.77 -7.64 8.82
CA PRO A 90 14.34 -6.96 7.65
C PRO A 90 13.72 -5.61 7.32
N THR A 91 12.50 -5.33 7.77
CA THR A 91 11.82 -4.05 7.55
C THR A 91 10.74 -3.82 8.61
N ASP A 92 10.36 -2.56 8.81
CA ASP A 92 9.09 -2.18 9.45
C ASP A 92 7.98 -2.00 8.40
N LEU A 93 6.74 -1.91 8.90
CA LEU A 93 5.54 -1.79 8.09
C LEU A 93 5.49 -0.43 7.38
N ASN A 94 5.99 0.66 7.97
CA ASN A 94 6.02 1.96 7.30
C ASN A 94 6.87 1.91 6.02
N CYS A 95 8.11 1.45 6.16
CA CYS A 95 9.02 1.27 5.02
C CYS A 95 8.41 0.35 3.97
N TYR A 96 7.81 -0.76 4.38
CA TYR A 96 7.15 -1.68 3.46
C TYR A 96 5.98 -1.03 2.71
N LEU A 97 5.13 -0.29 3.41
CA LEU A 97 3.98 0.43 2.85
C LEU A 97 4.38 1.54 1.87
N ILE A 98 5.55 2.17 2.06
CA ILE A 98 6.10 3.20 1.18
C ILE A 98 6.71 2.56 -0.08
N SER A 99 7.49 1.48 0.10
CA SER A 99 8.19 0.81 -1.00
C SER A 99 7.25 0.02 -1.91
N ASN A 100 6.10 -0.45 -1.42
CA ASN A 100 5.16 -1.28 -2.17
C ASN A 100 3.87 -0.51 -2.46
N LYS A 101 3.64 -0.19 -3.74
CA LYS A 101 2.47 0.55 -4.21
C LYS A 101 1.18 -0.28 -4.30
N SER A 102 1.30 -1.60 -4.37
CA SER A 102 0.18 -2.53 -4.44
C SER A 102 0.41 -3.65 -3.45
N ILE A 103 -0.55 -3.90 -2.57
CA ILE A 103 -0.55 -4.96 -1.56
C ILE A 103 -1.95 -5.58 -1.58
N HIS A 104 -2.04 -6.91 -1.51
CA HIS A 104 -3.33 -7.59 -1.56
C HIS A 104 -4.17 -7.29 -0.31
N ASN A 105 -5.49 -7.15 -0.48
CA ASN A 105 -6.43 -6.92 0.63
C ASN A 105 -6.30 -7.95 1.75
N ILE A 106 -6.12 -9.21 1.36
CA ILE A 106 -5.94 -10.33 2.27
C ILE A 106 -4.76 -10.09 3.21
N THR A 107 -3.69 -9.49 2.70
CA THR A 107 -2.47 -9.14 3.43
C THR A 107 -2.75 -8.04 4.45
N TYR A 108 -3.45 -6.97 4.07
CA TYR A 108 -3.82 -5.91 5.00
C TYR A 108 -4.69 -6.43 6.15
N ARG A 109 -5.67 -7.28 5.85
CA ARG A 109 -6.55 -7.84 6.88
C ARG A 109 -5.83 -8.87 7.76
N LYS A 110 -4.93 -9.69 7.19
CA LYS A 110 -4.04 -10.59 7.95
C LYS A 110 -3.20 -9.80 8.96
N TRP A 111 -2.52 -8.74 8.52
CA TRP A 111 -1.70 -7.90 9.39
C TRP A 111 -2.56 -7.18 10.43
N ALA A 112 -3.69 -6.60 10.03
CA ALA A 112 -4.62 -5.96 10.95
C ALA A 112 -5.08 -6.92 12.06
N ARG A 113 -5.42 -8.18 11.70
CA ARG A 113 -5.81 -9.20 12.67
C ARG A 113 -4.68 -9.55 13.63
N GLN A 114 -3.47 -9.83 13.14
CA GLN A 114 -2.34 -10.18 13.98
C GLN A 114 -1.95 -9.05 14.95
N ILE A 115 -2.06 -7.78 14.52
CA ILE A 115 -1.86 -6.61 15.39
C ILE A 115 -2.96 -6.56 16.46
N CYS A 116 -4.23 -6.78 16.07
CA CYS A 116 -5.37 -6.78 16.99
C CYS A 116 -5.23 -7.85 18.08
N GLU A 117 -4.86 -9.09 17.69
CA GLU A 117 -4.62 -10.20 18.61
C GLU A 117 -3.46 -9.90 19.57
N GLY A 118 -2.38 -9.32 19.07
CA GLY A 118 -1.27 -8.88 19.92
C GLY A 118 -1.73 -7.84 20.95
N MET A 119 -2.43 -6.80 20.51
CA MET A 119 -2.89 -5.72 21.37
C MET A 119 -3.96 -6.16 22.38
N ASP A 120 -4.87 -7.06 22.01
CA ASP A 120 -5.84 -7.68 22.93
C ASP A 120 -5.13 -8.42 24.07
N ASN A 121 -4.10 -9.21 23.75
CA ASN A 121 -3.28 -9.89 24.75
C ASN A 121 -2.57 -8.90 25.68
N LEU A 122 -2.05 -7.80 25.15
CA LEU A 122 -1.39 -6.76 25.94
C LEU A 122 -2.36 -6.09 26.91
N HIS A 123 -3.58 -5.79 26.46
CA HIS A 123 -4.65 -5.21 27.29
C HIS A 123 -5.13 -6.17 28.37
N LYS A 124 -5.22 -7.48 28.08
CA LYS A 124 -5.52 -8.52 29.08
C LYS A 124 -4.46 -8.61 30.18
N LEU A 125 -3.22 -8.24 29.89
CA LEU A 125 -2.14 -8.09 30.88
C LEU A 125 -2.18 -6.73 31.61
N ASN A 126 -3.22 -5.91 31.38
CA ASN A 126 -3.35 -4.54 31.86
C ASN A 126 -2.20 -3.63 31.43
N ILE A 127 -1.67 -3.82 30.22
CA ILE A 127 -0.58 -3.00 29.68
C ILE A 127 -1.11 -2.16 28.52
N LEU A 128 -0.81 -0.86 28.53
CA LEU A 128 -1.04 0.05 27.41
C LEU A 128 0.22 0.20 26.58
N HIS A 129 0.08 0.27 25.26
CA HIS A 129 1.19 0.49 24.33
C HIS A 129 1.56 1.97 24.19
N ARG A 130 0.57 2.81 23.86
CA ARG A 130 0.60 4.28 23.75
C ARG A 130 1.39 4.90 22.59
N ASP A 131 2.09 4.12 21.77
CA ASP A 131 2.71 4.62 20.53
C ASP A 131 2.57 3.62 19.37
N LEU A 132 1.34 3.15 19.13
CA LEU A 132 1.08 2.20 18.05
C LEU A 132 1.05 2.94 16.69
N LYS A 133 1.93 2.55 15.77
CA LYS A 133 2.14 3.17 14.45
C LYS A 133 2.90 2.22 13.51
N PRO A 134 2.93 2.44 12.19
CA PRO A 134 3.53 1.50 11.25
C PRO A 134 5.03 1.26 11.50
N GLU A 135 5.77 2.26 11.97
CA GLU A 135 7.20 2.15 12.30
C GLU A 135 7.46 1.18 13.47
N ASN A 136 6.46 0.97 14.34
CA ASN A 136 6.53 0.08 15.49
C ASN A 136 5.95 -1.31 15.19
N ILE A 137 5.63 -1.60 13.92
CA ILE A 137 5.23 -2.93 13.46
C ILE A 137 6.34 -3.47 12.54
N LEU A 138 7.04 -4.50 12.99
CA LEU A 138 8.10 -5.16 12.23
C LEU A 138 7.54 -6.31 11.39
N LEU A 139 8.13 -6.57 10.22
CA LEU A 139 7.75 -7.71 9.37
C LEU A 139 8.76 -8.86 9.49
N THR A 140 8.31 -10.11 9.58
CA THR A 140 9.20 -11.29 9.64
C THR A 140 10.06 -11.49 8.39
N LYS A 141 9.62 -10.96 7.25
CA LYS A 141 10.28 -11.00 5.94
C LYS A 141 9.82 -9.81 5.09
N SER A 142 10.56 -9.49 4.03
CA SER A 142 10.24 -8.37 3.12
C SER A 142 9.29 -8.81 2.00
N SER A 143 8.17 -9.45 2.35
CA SER A 143 7.17 -9.96 1.40
C SER A 143 5.77 -9.94 2.02
N GLU A 144 4.73 -9.98 1.19
CA GLU A 144 3.34 -9.86 1.64
C GLU A 144 2.91 -10.99 2.58
N ASP A 145 3.48 -12.19 2.42
CA ASP A 145 3.21 -13.34 3.28
C ASP A 145 3.90 -13.25 4.66
N ALA A 146 4.56 -12.13 4.98
CA ALA A 146 5.14 -11.85 6.29
C ALA A 146 4.09 -11.86 7.40
N ASP A 147 4.55 -12.18 8.60
CA ASP A 147 3.82 -11.96 9.84
C ASP A 147 4.31 -10.67 10.47
N VAL A 148 3.44 -10.05 11.27
CA VAL A 148 3.75 -8.80 11.97
C VAL A 148 4.23 -9.06 13.40
N VAL A 149 5.14 -8.22 13.85
CA VAL A 149 5.68 -8.22 15.21
C VAL A 149 5.61 -6.80 15.78
N ILE A 150 4.81 -6.62 16.83
CA ILE A 150 4.69 -5.36 17.57
C ILE A 150 5.98 -5.11 18.34
N ALA A 151 6.56 -3.93 18.14
CA ALA A 151 7.81 -3.49 18.71
C ALA A 151 7.65 -2.15 19.46
N ASP A 152 8.75 -1.71 20.06
CA ASP A 152 8.87 -0.47 20.83
C ASP A 152 7.93 -0.34 22.04
N LEU A 153 8.26 -1.09 23.10
CA LEU A 153 7.53 -1.06 24.37
C LEU A 153 8.01 0.07 25.31
N GLY A 154 8.77 1.04 24.79
CA GLY A 154 9.36 2.14 25.58
C GLY A 154 8.32 3.06 26.22
N PHE A 155 7.15 3.20 25.59
CA PHE A 155 6.02 3.97 26.12
C PHE A 155 5.02 3.13 26.91
N CYS A 156 5.23 1.83 27.07
CA CYS A 156 4.23 0.99 27.71
C CYS A 156 4.06 1.26 29.20
N ILE A 157 2.82 1.14 29.71
CA ILE A 157 2.50 1.31 31.15
C ILE A 157 1.47 0.29 31.64
N ASP A 158 1.53 0.01 32.94
CA ASP A 158 0.51 -0.78 33.63
C ASP A 158 -0.69 0.14 33.96
N ILE A 159 -1.86 -0.20 33.42
CA ILE A 159 -3.13 0.52 33.58
C ILE A 159 -3.46 0.73 35.06
N ASN A 160 -3.18 -0.27 35.89
CA ASN A 160 -3.56 -0.26 37.31
C ASN A 160 -2.64 0.63 38.16
N LYS A 161 -1.48 1.03 37.65
CA LYS A 161 -0.47 1.79 38.40
C LYS A 161 -0.42 3.27 38.07
N SER A 162 -1.18 3.75 37.08
CA SER A 162 -1.16 5.16 36.71
C SER A 162 -2.46 5.61 36.06
N GLN A 163 -3.10 6.64 36.61
CA GLN A 163 -3.89 7.56 35.78
C GLN A 163 -2.92 8.18 34.78
N ALA A 164 -2.99 7.70 33.55
CA ALA A 164 -2.11 8.16 32.49
C ALA A 164 -2.56 9.57 32.09
N LYS A 165 -1.71 10.56 32.37
CA LYS A 165 -1.96 11.99 32.11
C LYS A 165 -0.95 12.61 31.15
N THR A 166 0.10 11.86 30.79
CA THR A 166 1.17 12.36 29.90
C THR A 166 0.71 12.31 28.46
N ILE A 167 0.87 13.41 27.73
CA ILE A 167 0.72 13.47 26.27
C ILE A 167 1.92 12.74 25.67
N LEU A 168 1.71 11.54 25.15
CA LEU A 168 2.72 10.70 24.51
C LEU A 168 2.09 10.06 23.26
N GLY A 169 2.93 9.73 22.28
CA GLY A 169 2.52 9.12 21.02
C GLY A 169 2.75 10.02 19.82
N THR A 170 2.60 9.42 18.63
CA THR A 170 2.79 10.10 17.35
C THR A 170 1.50 10.78 16.89
N LYS A 171 1.53 12.09 16.62
CA LYS A 171 0.35 12.97 16.45
C LYS A 171 -0.77 12.41 15.58
N ASN A 172 -0.45 11.79 14.45
CA ASN A 172 -1.44 11.29 13.50
C ASN A 172 -2.16 10.01 13.96
N TYR A 173 -1.66 9.35 15.00
CA TYR A 173 -2.22 8.11 15.56
C TYR A 173 -2.76 8.32 16.99
N MET A 174 -2.63 9.51 17.56
CA MET A 174 -3.10 9.78 18.92
C MET A 174 -4.63 9.91 18.97
N ALA A 175 -5.23 9.32 20.00
CA ALA A 175 -6.65 9.49 20.30
C ALA A 175 -7.00 10.94 20.67
N PRO A 176 -8.19 11.44 20.29
CA PRO A 176 -8.57 12.85 20.51
C PRO A 176 -8.57 13.25 21.99
N GLU A 177 -8.89 12.31 22.90
CA GLU A 177 -8.90 12.59 24.33
C GLU A 177 -7.51 12.87 24.93
N ILE A 178 -6.42 12.41 24.30
CA ILE A 178 -5.05 12.69 24.74
C ILE A 178 -4.74 14.18 24.63
N ALA A 179 -5.17 14.84 23.55
CA ALA A 179 -4.98 16.27 23.32
C ALA A 179 -5.72 17.13 24.36
N SER A 180 -6.84 16.63 24.89
CA SER A 180 -7.65 17.30 25.91
C SER A 180 -7.11 17.17 27.34
N GLN A 181 -5.94 16.52 27.53
CA GLN A 181 -5.30 16.28 28.84
C GLN A 181 -6.20 15.58 29.88
N LYS A 182 -7.23 14.87 29.44
CA LYS A 182 -8.10 14.09 30.32
C LYS A 182 -7.40 12.79 30.72
N ASN A 183 -7.80 12.24 31.86
CA ASN A 183 -7.45 10.87 32.22
C ASN A 183 -7.91 9.93 31.09
N TYR A 184 -7.00 9.11 30.58
CA TYR A 184 -7.29 8.16 29.52
C TYR A 184 -7.07 6.71 29.98
N ASN A 185 -7.71 5.77 29.27
CA ASN A 185 -7.65 4.32 29.52
C ASN A 185 -7.19 3.58 28.26
N GLY A 186 -7.30 2.25 28.22
CA GLY A 186 -6.87 1.45 27.06
C GLY A 186 -7.55 1.77 25.74
N LYS A 187 -8.66 2.51 25.73
CA LYS A 187 -9.33 2.91 24.48
C LYS A 187 -8.44 3.78 23.59
N ILE A 188 -7.41 4.44 24.12
CA ILE A 188 -6.46 5.18 23.28
C ILE A 188 -5.71 4.29 22.30
N ASP A 189 -5.33 3.08 22.73
CA ASP A 189 -4.60 2.13 21.87
C ASP A 189 -5.52 1.60 20.77
N VAL A 190 -6.82 1.45 21.06
CA VAL A 190 -7.82 1.05 20.06
C VAL A 190 -7.95 2.11 18.97
N TYR A 191 -7.91 3.40 19.34
CA TYR A 191 -7.92 4.48 18.36
C TYR A 191 -6.63 4.47 17.53
N SER A 192 -5.46 4.37 18.17
CA SER A 192 -4.18 4.29 17.47
C SER A 192 -4.12 3.11 16.51
N TYR A 193 -4.69 1.97 16.90
CA TYR A 193 -4.86 0.80 16.04
C TYR A 193 -5.80 1.08 14.86
N GLY A 194 -6.96 1.70 15.09
CA GLY A 194 -7.87 2.11 14.02
C GLY A 194 -7.18 3.06 13.04
N ALA A 195 -6.38 4.01 13.52
CA ALA A 195 -5.65 4.97 12.70
C ALA A 195 -4.52 4.31 11.91
N LEU A 196 -3.84 3.33 12.51
CA LEU A 196 -2.86 2.47 11.84
C LEU A 196 -3.51 1.68 10.69
N VAL A 197 -4.63 1.00 10.94
CA VAL A 197 -5.35 0.23 9.90
C VAL A 197 -5.90 1.15 8.82
N TYR A 198 -6.43 2.32 9.18
CA TYR A 198 -6.85 3.34 8.21
C TYR A 198 -5.68 3.75 7.31
N TYR A 199 -4.51 4.05 7.89
CA TYR A 199 -3.32 4.41 7.13
C TYR A 199 -2.83 3.26 6.23
N MET A 200 -2.88 2.01 6.71
CA MET A 200 -2.54 0.82 5.90
C MET A 200 -3.39 0.74 4.63
N LEU A 201 -4.71 0.89 4.78
CA LEU A 201 -5.67 0.74 3.69
C LEU A 201 -5.68 1.92 2.71
N PHE A 202 -5.54 3.14 3.24
CA PHE A 202 -5.81 4.35 2.48
C PHE A 202 -4.60 5.22 2.22
N LYS A 203 -3.45 4.91 2.85
CA LYS A 203 -2.21 5.72 2.78
C LYS A 203 -2.44 7.20 3.14
N ASN A 204 -3.48 7.46 3.93
CA ASN A 204 -3.88 8.78 4.37
C ASN A 204 -4.12 8.75 5.89
N PHE A 205 -4.03 9.92 6.53
CA PHE A 205 -4.33 10.03 7.95
C PHE A 205 -5.83 10.19 8.18
N VAL A 206 -6.28 9.78 9.36
CA VAL A 206 -7.68 9.89 9.76
C VAL A 206 -8.09 11.36 9.76
N THR A 207 -9.19 11.65 9.08
CA THR A 207 -9.88 12.95 9.15
C THR A 207 -11.30 12.71 9.64
N THR A 208 -11.86 13.71 10.33
CA THR A 208 -13.23 13.65 10.83
C THR A 208 -14.05 14.82 10.34
N ASP A 209 -15.36 14.64 10.23
CA ASP A 209 -16.31 15.70 9.89
C ASP A 209 -16.64 16.57 11.11
N ILE A 210 -17.60 17.49 10.95
CA ILE A 210 -18.08 18.38 12.02
C ILE A 210 -18.72 17.64 13.20
N ASN A 211 -19.18 16.40 12.99
CA ASN A 211 -19.80 15.54 14.01
C ASN A 211 -18.76 14.62 14.69
N ASN A 212 -17.49 14.75 14.34
CA ASN A 212 -16.39 13.86 14.72
C ASN A 212 -16.54 12.42 14.19
N GLU A 213 -17.24 12.24 13.09
CA GLU A 213 -17.31 10.96 12.38
C GLU A 213 -16.14 10.83 11.39
N VAL A 214 -15.61 9.63 11.24
CA VAL A 214 -14.49 9.37 10.33
C VAL A 214 -14.92 9.57 8.88
N ILE A 215 -14.14 10.36 8.16
CA ILE A 215 -14.27 10.53 6.71
C ILE A 215 -13.46 9.43 6.04
N PHE A 216 -14.05 8.74 5.08
CA PHE A 216 -13.39 7.69 4.31
C PHE A 216 -13.12 8.17 2.87
N PRO A 217 -11.96 7.81 2.26
CA PRO A 217 -11.80 7.95 0.82
C PRO A 217 -12.79 7.01 0.11
N ARG A 218 -13.43 7.45 -0.97
CA ARG A 218 -14.65 6.85 -1.54
C ARG A 218 -14.48 5.37 -1.93
N LYS A 219 -15.59 4.60 -1.86
CA LYS A 219 -15.71 3.13 -2.02
C LYS A 219 -14.97 2.27 -0.98
N VAL A 220 -15.45 2.33 0.27
CA VAL A 220 -15.08 1.38 1.34
C VAL A 220 -16.18 0.34 1.51
N ASP A 221 -15.83 -0.95 1.55
CA ASP A 221 -16.80 -2.01 1.78
C ASP A 221 -17.43 -1.90 3.18
N LYS A 222 -18.64 -2.45 3.34
CA LYS A 222 -19.42 -2.35 4.57
C LYS A 222 -18.65 -2.87 5.79
N SER A 223 -17.90 -3.98 5.65
CA SER A 223 -17.15 -4.59 6.76
C SER A 223 -16.01 -3.68 7.23
N THR A 224 -15.27 -3.08 6.29
CA THR A 224 -14.19 -2.13 6.59
C THR A 224 -14.74 -0.85 7.22
N LYS A 225 -15.85 -0.31 6.70
CA LYS A 225 -16.49 0.88 7.26
C LYS A 225 -16.98 0.62 8.69
N GLU A 226 -17.68 -0.48 8.92
CA GLU A 226 -18.14 -0.86 10.26
C GLU A 226 -16.97 -0.98 11.25
N PHE A 227 -15.92 -1.69 10.84
CA PHE A 227 -14.74 -1.91 11.66
C PHE A 227 -14.05 -0.60 12.05
N LEU A 228 -13.74 0.26 11.07
CA LEU A 228 -13.06 1.52 11.31
C LEU A 228 -13.94 2.49 12.09
N SER A 229 -15.24 2.57 11.82
CA SER A 229 -16.18 3.39 12.58
C SER A 229 -16.31 2.96 14.04
N LYS A 230 -16.10 1.68 14.39
CA LYS A 230 -16.06 1.18 15.77
C LYS A 230 -14.73 1.44 16.47
N ALA A 231 -13.61 1.31 15.75
CA ALA A 231 -12.26 1.53 16.27
C ALA A 231 -11.92 3.02 16.47
N LEU A 232 -12.37 3.88 15.56
CA LEU A 232 -12.07 5.31 15.51
C LEU A 232 -13.19 6.20 16.10
N GLN A 233 -14.05 5.64 16.95
CA GLN A 233 -15.06 6.45 17.67
C GLN A 233 -14.40 7.57 18.48
N PHE A 234 -14.90 8.79 18.33
CA PHE A 234 -14.43 9.95 19.06
C PHE A 234 -14.67 9.81 20.57
N ASP A 235 -15.88 9.38 20.96
CA ASP A 235 -16.19 9.09 22.37
C ASP A 235 -15.56 7.76 22.79
N PRO A 236 -14.57 7.75 23.71
CA PRO A 236 -13.91 6.52 24.15
C PRO A 236 -14.87 5.53 24.82
N LYS A 237 -16.03 5.97 25.33
CA LYS A 237 -17.04 5.07 25.92
C LYS A 237 -17.78 4.25 24.87
N LYS A 238 -17.94 4.81 23.66
CA LYS A 238 -18.59 4.14 22.51
C LYS A 238 -17.60 3.37 21.65
N ARG A 239 -16.29 3.68 21.78
CA ARG A 239 -15.21 2.99 21.08
C ARG A 239 -15.15 1.52 21.48
N ALA A 240 -15.00 0.64 20.50
CA ALA A 240 -14.88 -0.81 20.74
C ALA A 240 -13.63 -1.17 21.57
N SER A 241 -13.60 -2.37 22.12
CA SER A 241 -12.41 -3.05 22.66
C SER A 241 -11.77 -3.90 21.56
N PHE A 242 -10.52 -4.32 21.76
CA PHE A 242 -9.89 -5.26 20.83
C PHE A 242 -10.65 -6.59 20.73
N GLU A 243 -11.16 -7.11 21.85
CA GLU A 243 -12.01 -8.30 21.87
C GLU A 243 -13.28 -8.14 21.01
N GLU A 244 -13.93 -6.97 21.04
CA GLU A 244 -15.09 -6.68 20.19
C GLU A 244 -14.71 -6.54 18.71
N LEU A 245 -13.57 -5.89 18.42
CA LEU A 245 -13.07 -5.73 17.04
C LEU A 245 -12.70 -7.08 16.40
N LEU A 246 -12.13 -8.01 17.17
CA LEU A 246 -11.79 -9.37 16.73
C LEU A 246 -13.01 -10.19 16.30
N LYS A 247 -14.23 -9.79 16.66
CA LYS A 247 -15.47 -10.48 16.29
C LYS A 247 -16.09 -9.95 14.98
N LEU A 248 -15.53 -8.88 14.39
CA LEU A 248 -16.09 -8.26 13.19
C LEU A 248 -15.61 -8.96 11.91
N ASP A 249 -16.46 -8.93 10.87
CA ASP A 249 -16.22 -9.58 9.58
C ASP A 249 -14.91 -9.10 8.92
N PHE A 250 -14.53 -7.84 9.15
CA PHE A 250 -13.28 -7.28 8.62
C PHE A 250 -12.05 -8.14 8.98
N LEU A 251 -12.01 -8.69 10.21
CA LEU A 251 -10.91 -9.52 10.73
C LEU A 251 -11.18 -11.04 10.62
N ASN A 252 -12.37 -11.44 10.19
CA ASN A 252 -12.79 -12.84 10.03
C ASN A 252 -13.23 -13.11 8.58
N PHE A 253 -12.50 -12.57 7.62
CA PHE A 253 -12.81 -12.71 6.19
C PHE A 253 -12.61 -14.17 5.72
N PRO A 254 -13.51 -14.70 4.86
CA PRO A 254 -13.25 -15.95 4.14
C PRO A 254 -12.16 -15.70 3.09
N GLU A 255 -11.22 -16.64 2.92
CA GLU A 255 -10.01 -16.51 2.09
C GLU A 255 -10.26 -16.25 0.57
N GLY A 256 -11.52 -16.13 0.13
CA GLY A 256 -11.93 -16.04 -1.28
C GLY A 256 -12.24 -14.64 -1.85
N GLU A 257 -12.33 -13.58 -1.03
CA GLU A 257 -12.67 -12.23 -1.52
C GLU A 257 -11.40 -11.40 -1.75
N ASN A 258 -10.82 -11.55 -2.95
CA ASN A 258 -9.50 -11.03 -3.27
C ASN A 258 -9.54 -9.78 -4.17
N ILE A 259 -8.72 -8.80 -3.76
CA ILE A 259 -8.20 -7.62 -4.50
C ILE A 259 -8.94 -6.29 -4.24
N MET A 260 -8.21 -5.31 -3.70
CA MET A 260 -8.47 -3.90 -3.98
C MET A 260 -7.68 -3.60 -5.26
N PRO A 261 -8.30 -3.04 -6.31
CA PRO A 261 -7.54 -2.52 -7.44
C PRO A 261 -6.53 -1.48 -6.94
N ALA A 262 -5.35 -1.45 -7.55
CA ALA A 262 -4.31 -0.46 -7.30
C ALA A 262 -4.69 0.94 -7.85
N GLU A 263 -5.84 1.48 -7.43
CA GLU A 263 -6.37 2.80 -7.78
C GLU A 263 -6.79 3.54 -6.50
N ASN A 264 -5.83 3.88 -5.62
CA ASN A 264 -6.09 4.77 -4.48
C ASN A 264 -5.21 6.04 -4.50
N LEU A 265 -4.79 6.47 -5.70
CA LEU A 265 -4.11 7.74 -5.92
C LEU A 265 -4.62 8.46 -7.18
N GLU A 266 -5.94 8.68 -7.29
CA GLU A 266 -6.47 9.82 -8.07
C GLU A 266 -7.64 10.45 -7.30
N PRO A 267 -7.70 11.80 -7.17
CA PRO A 267 -8.79 12.50 -6.49
C PRO A 267 -10.03 12.68 -7.39
N GLU A 268 -11.20 12.78 -6.76
CA GLU A 268 -12.53 13.12 -7.35
C GLU A 268 -13.22 11.96 -8.10
N ILE A 269 -14.52 11.65 -7.98
CA ILE A 269 -15.74 12.41 -8.32
C ILE A 269 -16.93 11.71 -7.63
N ASP A 270 -17.76 12.43 -6.87
CA ASP A 270 -19.05 11.95 -6.30
C ASP A 270 -19.71 13.12 -5.53
N ASN A 271 -19.59 14.34 -6.09
CA ASN A 271 -20.37 15.51 -5.66
C ASN A 271 -21.62 15.69 -6.53
N TYR A 272 -22.08 14.62 -7.19
CA TYR A 272 -23.47 14.53 -7.64
C TYR A 272 -24.09 13.36 -6.88
N SER A 273 -24.62 13.69 -5.72
CA SER A 273 -25.47 12.81 -4.91
C SER A 273 -26.55 12.17 -5.78
N ASP A 274 -26.69 10.85 -5.69
CA ASP A 274 -27.86 10.09 -6.18
C ASP A 274 -29.17 10.44 -5.42
N ASP A 275 -29.13 11.44 -4.52
CA ASP A 275 -30.27 11.93 -3.75
C ASP A 275 -30.93 13.21 -4.31
N SER A 276 -30.49 13.74 -5.45
CA SER A 276 -31.27 14.77 -6.16
C SER A 276 -32.20 14.09 -7.17
N ASP A 277 -33.51 14.22 -6.94
CA ASP A 277 -34.62 13.86 -7.83
C ASP A 277 -34.19 13.56 -9.27
N GLU A 278 -34.38 12.32 -9.73
CA GLU A 278 -34.14 11.80 -11.09
C GLU A 278 -34.97 12.50 -12.20
N ARG A 279 -35.45 13.73 -11.99
CA ARG A 279 -36.36 14.45 -12.89
C ARG A 279 -35.72 15.59 -13.68
N ASP A 280 -34.49 16.00 -13.40
CA ASP A 280 -33.80 17.05 -14.18
C ASP A 280 -32.99 16.47 -15.33
N GLU A 281 -33.52 16.59 -16.56
CA GLU A 281 -32.86 16.15 -17.80
C GLU A 281 -31.48 16.81 -17.98
N GLU A 282 -31.29 18.03 -17.47
CA GLU A 282 -30.05 18.82 -17.61
C GLU A 282 -28.88 18.19 -16.83
N THR A 283 -29.12 17.71 -15.61
CA THR A 283 -28.11 17.02 -14.77
C THR A 283 -27.70 15.69 -15.38
N LYS A 284 -28.64 14.97 -16.01
CA LYS A 284 -28.37 13.72 -16.73
C LYS A 284 -27.51 13.95 -17.97
N ILE A 285 -27.77 15.02 -18.71
CA ILE A 285 -26.97 15.44 -19.86
C ILE A 285 -25.54 15.78 -19.44
N GLN A 286 -25.35 16.47 -18.30
CA GLN A 286 -24.02 16.88 -17.84
C GLN A 286 -23.18 15.71 -17.31
N LYS A 287 -23.80 14.76 -16.61
CA LYS A 287 -23.18 13.47 -16.23
C LYS A 287 -22.77 12.66 -17.47
N ASN A 288 -23.63 12.62 -18.48
CA ASN A 288 -23.34 11.92 -19.73
C ASN A 288 -22.18 12.57 -20.50
N LYS A 289 -22.15 13.91 -20.62
CA LYS A 289 -21.03 14.64 -21.25
C LYS A 289 -19.69 14.36 -20.58
N TYR A 290 -19.66 14.30 -19.25
CA TYR A 290 -18.44 13.98 -18.51
C TYR A 290 -17.93 12.55 -18.75
N ILE A 291 -18.82 11.56 -18.79
CA ILE A 291 -18.45 10.16 -19.10
C ILE A 291 -17.84 10.07 -20.49
N VAL A 292 -18.40 10.79 -21.46
CA VAL A 292 -17.88 10.85 -22.83
C VAL A 292 -16.46 11.44 -22.85
N ASP A 293 -16.22 12.57 -22.18
CA ASP A 293 -14.90 13.20 -22.10
C ASP A 293 -13.82 12.27 -21.51
N GLN A 294 -14.16 11.51 -20.47
CA GLN A 294 -13.21 10.58 -19.85
C GLN A 294 -12.89 9.38 -20.75
N GLU A 295 -13.90 8.87 -21.46
CA GLU A 295 -13.67 7.82 -22.44
C GLU A 295 -12.86 8.33 -23.66
N LEU A 296 -13.05 9.59 -24.08
CA LEU A 296 -12.24 10.24 -25.12
C LEU A 296 -10.78 10.45 -24.69
N LYS A 297 -10.50 10.73 -23.41
CA LYS A 297 -9.12 10.80 -22.90
C LYS A 297 -8.36 9.48 -23.00
N LYS A 298 -9.04 8.33 -22.86
CA LYS A 298 -8.40 7.01 -23.08
C LYS A 298 -7.86 6.86 -24.50
N ILE A 299 -8.55 7.45 -25.48
CA ILE A 299 -8.11 7.48 -26.87
C ILE A 299 -6.91 8.42 -27.08
N PHE A 300 -6.83 9.53 -26.34
CA PHE A 300 -5.66 10.40 -26.37
C PHE A 300 -4.38 9.65 -25.98
N TYR A 301 -4.43 8.78 -24.96
CA TYR A 301 -3.30 7.94 -24.58
C TYR A 301 -2.92 6.91 -25.65
N ILE A 302 -3.91 6.33 -26.35
CA ILE A 302 -3.67 5.44 -27.50
C ILE A 302 -2.98 6.22 -28.65
N LYS A 303 -3.46 7.43 -28.97
CA LYS A 303 -2.86 8.30 -30.00
C LYS A 303 -1.45 8.74 -29.62
N ALA A 304 -1.19 9.05 -28.35
CA ALA A 304 0.14 9.38 -27.86
C ALA A 304 1.09 8.17 -27.97
N ALA A 305 0.62 6.97 -27.63
CA ALA A 305 1.41 5.75 -27.77
C ALA A 305 1.74 5.44 -29.25
N LEU A 306 0.77 5.62 -30.16
CA LEU A 306 1.01 5.54 -31.60
C LEU A 306 2.06 6.57 -32.04
N TYR A 307 1.95 7.83 -31.60
CA TYR A 307 2.92 8.87 -31.93
C TYR A 307 4.35 8.49 -31.51
N TYR A 308 4.54 7.92 -30.32
CA TYR A 308 5.85 7.44 -29.87
C TYR A 308 6.34 6.20 -30.64
N LEU A 309 5.42 5.36 -31.12
CA LEU A 309 5.76 4.23 -31.99
C LEU A 309 6.24 4.71 -33.37
N TYR A 310 5.61 5.72 -33.95
CA TYR A 310 5.95 6.22 -35.29
C TYR A 310 7.01 7.33 -35.29
N LYS A 311 7.47 7.77 -34.11
CA LYS A 311 8.54 8.76 -34.02
C LYS A 311 9.85 8.17 -34.55
N PRO A 312 10.47 8.74 -35.60
CA PRO A 312 11.75 8.28 -36.10
C PRO A 312 12.84 8.39 -35.02
N GLY A 313 13.67 7.36 -34.88
CA GLY A 313 14.80 7.35 -33.94
C GLY A 313 14.48 6.92 -32.50
N THR A 314 13.35 6.24 -32.26
CA THR A 314 13.19 5.52 -30.99
C THR A 314 14.08 4.27 -31.02
N ALA A 315 15.13 4.28 -30.18
CA ALA A 315 16.12 3.20 -30.03
C ALA A 315 15.51 1.80 -29.75
N PHE A 316 14.22 1.77 -29.42
CA PHE A 316 13.43 0.57 -29.21
C PHE A 316 13.05 -0.14 -30.52
N LEU A 317 12.60 0.59 -31.54
CA LEU A 317 12.19 -0.01 -32.82
C LEU A 317 13.35 -0.39 -33.73
N GLU A 318 14.54 0.14 -33.43
CA GLU A 318 15.80 -0.24 -34.07
C GLU A 318 16.28 -1.64 -33.67
N LYS A 319 15.72 -2.23 -32.60
CA LYS A 319 16.01 -3.60 -32.16
C LYS A 319 15.21 -4.68 -32.89
N PHE A 320 14.21 -4.30 -33.70
CA PHE A 320 13.39 -5.24 -34.46
C PHE A 320 13.80 -5.22 -35.94
N THR A 321 13.75 -6.36 -36.60
CA THR A 321 13.86 -6.41 -38.06
C THR A 321 12.68 -5.63 -38.67
N SER A 322 12.84 -5.15 -39.91
CA SER A 322 11.78 -4.44 -40.64
C SER A 322 10.47 -5.25 -40.67
N GLU A 323 10.55 -6.58 -40.77
CA GLU A 323 9.40 -7.48 -40.74
C GLU A 323 8.73 -7.56 -39.36
N THR A 324 9.50 -7.74 -38.28
CA THR A 324 8.95 -7.80 -36.91
C THR A 324 8.35 -6.46 -36.48
N ARG A 325 8.95 -5.35 -36.91
CA ARG A 325 8.40 -4.00 -36.72
C ARG A 325 7.05 -3.84 -37.41
N ASN A 326 6.96 -4.22 -38.68
CA ASN A 326 5.70 -4.15 -39.43
C ASN A 326 4.60 -5.00 -38.78
N VAL A 327 4.92 -6.20 -38.27
CA VAL A 327 3.94 -7.05 -37.60
C VAL A 327 3.53 -6.52 -36.23
N PHE A 328 4.47 -5.98 -35.46
CA PHE A 328 4.17 -5.27 -34.21
C PHE A 328 3.20 -4.12 -34.47
N GLU A 329 3.46 -3.31 -35.49
CA GLU A 329 2.59 -2.20 -35.91
C GLU A 329 1.19 -2.69 -36.29
N ILE A 330 1.05 -3.77 -37.08
CA ILE A 330 -0.26 -4.37 -37.42
C ILE A 330 -1.08 -4.72 -36.17
N TYR A 331 -0.43 -5.38 -35.23
CA TYR A 331 -1.07 -5.88 -34.02
C TYR A 331 -1.47 -4.75 -33.08
N PHE A 332 -0.57 -3.77 -32.92
CA PHE A 332 -0.82 -2.56 -32.15
C PHE A 332 -1.97 -1.73 -32.75
N HIS A 333 -2.01 -1.58 -34.08
CA HIS A 333 -3.13 -0.95 -34.78
C HIS A 333 -4.46 -1.69 -34.57
N LYS A 334 -4.46 -3.03 -34.66
CA LYS A 334 -5.66 -3.84 -34.40
C LYS A 334 -6.19 -3.65 -32.97
N PHE A 335 -5.30 -3.61 -31.98
CA PHE A 335 -5.66 -3.38 -30.58
C PHE A 335 -6.18 -1.96 -30.36
N SER A 336 -5.46 -0.96 -30.88
CA SER A 336 -5.85 0.46 -30.81
C SER A 336 -7.23 0.68 -31.42
N LYS A 337 -7.51 0.07 -32.58
CA LYS A 337 -8.81 0.08 -33.23
C LYS A 337 -9.89 -0.61 -32.41
N PHE A 338 -9.58 -1.76 -31.80
CA PHE A 338 -10.54 -2.48 -30.94
C PHE A 338 -10.94 -1.64 -29.72
N CYS A 339 -9.97 -1.05 -29.04
CA CYS A 339 -10.21 -0.16 -27.90
C CYS A 339 -11.01 1.08 -28.34
N ALA A 340 -10.62 1.75 -29.42
CA ALA A 340 -11.32 2.90 -29.97
C ALA A 340 -12.78 2.55 -30.35
N LYS A 341 -13.00 1.39 -30.98
CA LYS A 341 -14.34 0.90 -31.33
C LYS A 341 -15.18 0.61 -30.09
N LYS A 342 -14.63 -0.06 -29.07
CA LYS A 342 -15.35 -0.33 -27.81
C LYS A 342 -15.72 0.96 -27.08
N THR A 343 -14.82 1.94 -27.08
CA THR A 343 -15.09 3.27 -26.55
C THR A 343 -16.18 3.99 -27.35
N TYR A 344 -16.10 3.97 -28.68
CA TYR A 344 -17.11 4.58 -29.56
C TYR A 344 -18.50 3.95 -29.38
N GLU A 345 -18.59 2.61 -29.35
CA GLU A 345 -19.83 1.87 -29.06
C GLU A 345 -20.41 2.24 -27.68
N LYS A 346 -19.55 2.38 -26.67
CA LYS A 346 -19.95 2.77 -25.32
C LYS A 346 -20.48 4.21 -25.28
N ILE A 347 -19.82 5.13 -25.96
CA ILE A 347 -20.27 6.53 -26.07
C ILE A 347 -21.62 6.62 -26.79
N LEU A 348 -21.80 5.90 -27.90
CA LEU A 348 -23.08 5.88 -28.63
C LEU A 348 -24.23 5.23 -27.86
N SER A 349 -23.94 4.34 -26.92
CA SER A 349 -24.97 3.69 -26.09
C SER A 349 -25.59 4.62 -25.04
N ILE A 350 -25.01 5.80 -24.82
CA ILE A 350 -25.48 6.77 -23.82
C ILE A 350 -26.49 7.73 -24.50
N GLN A 351 -27.69 7.86 -23.92
CA GLN A 351 -28.78 8.71 -24.46
C GLN A 351 -28.48 10.22 -24.31
N ASN A 352 -29.02 11.04 -25.22
CA ASN A 352 -28.95 12.51 -25.21
C ASN A 352 -27.53 13.11 -25.32
N ILE A 353 -26.61 12.42 -26.00
CA ILE A 353 -25.32 12.99 -26.38
C ILE A 353 -25.43 13.62 -27.77
N GLU A 354 -25.09 14.89 -27.85
CA GLU A 354 -24.88 15.58 -29.12
C GLU A 354 -23.59 15.04 -29.77
N ILE A 355 -23.65 14.65 -31.05
CA ILE A 355 -22.47 14.14 -31.74
C ILE A 355 -21.45 15.28 -31.86
N THR A 356 -20.39 15.20 -31.05
CA THR A 356 -19.32 16.21 -31.04
C THR A 356 -18.36 16.01 -32.21
N GLU A 357 -17.63 17.07 -32.58
CA GLU A 357 -16.57 17.00 -33.59
C GLU A 357 -15.49 15.95 -33.21
N GLU A 358 -15.20 15.80 -31.92
CA GLU A 358 -14.26 14.80 -31.39
C GLU A 358 -14.75 13.36 -31.56
N LEU A 359 -16.06 13.12 -31.44
CA LEU A 359 -16.67 11.81 -31.67
C LEU A 359 -16.69 11.46 -33.17
N ASN A 360 -16.91 12.46 -34.03
CA ASN A 360 -16.75 12.30 -35.48
C ASN A 360 -15.29 12.00 -35.86
N ASN A 361 -14.34 12.73 -35.28
CA ASN A 361 -12.90 12.49 -35.46
C ASN A 361 -12.48 11.10 -34.95
N LEU A 362 -13.14 10.57 -33.91
CA LEU A 362 -12.93 9.21 -33.45
C LEU A 362 -13.44 8.17 -34.46
N ASN A 363 -14.63 8.39 -35.02
CA ASN A 363 -15.18 7.50 -36.04
C ASN A 363 -14.33 7.49 -37.32
N GLU A 364 -13.88 8.68 -37.77
CA GLU A 364 -12.97 8.81 -38.91
C GLU A 364 -11.63 8.13 -38.66
N PHE A 365 -11.08 8.26 -37.44
CA PHE A 365 -9.89 7.52 -37.02
C PHE A 365 -10.09 6.00 -37.09
N ILE A 366 -11.22 5.47 -36.63
CA ILE A 366 -11.54 4.03 -36.69
C ILE A 366 -11.58 3.52 -38.13
N GLU A 367 -12.15 4.30 -39.06
CA GLU A 367 -12.23 3.96 -40.48
C GLU A 367 -10.88 4.10 -41.21
N LEU A 368 -10.07 5.12 -40.88
CA LEU A 368 -8.71 5.26 -41.43
C LEU A 368 -7.82 4.09 -41.02
N GLU A 369 -7.88 3.70 -39.75
CA GLU A 369 -7.11 2.57 -39.21
C GLU A 369 -7.61 1.22 -39.77
N ARG A 370 -8.90 1.10 -40.10
CA ARG A 370 -9.44 -0.05 -40.83
C ARG A 370 -8.77 -0.22 -42.19
N LYS A 371 -8.69 0.87 -42.97
CA LYS A 371 -8.10 0.86 -44.31
C LYS A 371 -6.62 0.51 -44.27
N ARG A 372 -5.86 1.08 -43.31
CA ARG A 372 -4.44 0.74 -43.09
C ARG A 372 -4.21 -0.73 -42.73
N ILE A 373 -5.05 -1.30 -41.84
CA ILE A 373 -4.95 -2.72 -41.50
C ILE A 373 -5.21 -3.61 -42.73
N GLU A 374 -6.13 -3.24 -43.62
CA GLU A 374 -6.39 -3.98 -44.87
C GLU A 374 -5.23 -3.86 -45.87
N GLU A 375 -4.68 -2.66 -46.07
CA GLU A 375 -3.51 -2.44 -46.94
C GLU A 375 -2.28 -3.24 -46.47
N ILE A 376 -2.06 -3.34 -45.15
CA ILE A 376 -0.94 -4.10 -44.60
C ILE A 376 -1.22 -5.60 -44.62
N LYS A 377 -2.45 -6.05 -44.34
CA LYS A 377 -2.82 -7.48 -44.47
C LYS A 377 -2.60 -8.01 -45.88
N ASN A 378 -2.89 -7.20 -46.90
CA ASN A 378 -2.67 -7.57 -48.30
C ASN A 378 -1.18 -7.69 -48.67
N LYS A 379 -0.26 -7.13 -47.88
CA LYS A 379 1.20 -7.29 -48.05
C LYS A 379 1.77 -8.60 -47.47
N PHE A 380 1.06 -9.26 -46.56
CA PHE A 380 1.55 -10.43 -45.82
C PHE A 380 0.57 -11.59 -45.90
N THR A 381 0.66 -12.38 -46.98
CA THR A 381 -0.36 -13.38 -47.33
C THR A 381 -0.15 -14.80 -46.75
N GLU A 382 1.02 -15.19 -46.23
CA GLU A 382 1.24 -16.50 -45.55
C GLU A 382 2.66 -16.59 -44.94
N PRO A 383 3.13 -17.75 -44.43
CA PRO A 383 3.06 -18.31 -43.07
C PRO A 383 3.84 -17.53 -41.98
N ILE A 384 4.19 -16.27 -42.24
CA ILE A 384 4.87 -15.38 -41.28
C ILE A 384 4.07 -15.21 -39.97
N GLY A 385 2.75 -15.38 -40.02
CA GLY A 385 1.86 -15.19 -38.88
C GLY A 385 2.03 -16.19 -37.72
N ILE A 386 2.52 -17.41 -37.96
CA ILE A 386 2.69 -18.43 -36.90
C ILE A 386 4.05 -18.29 -36.23
N GLU A 387 5.12 -18.12 -37.01
CA GLU A 387 6.47 -17.92 -36.50
C GLU A 387 6.57 -16.63 -35.69
N ILE A 388 6.04 -15.53 -36.22
CA ILE A 388 6.03 -14.24 -35.50
C ILE A 388 5.04 -14.26 -34.33
N LYS A 389 3.94 -15.01 -34.39
CA LYS A 389 3.07 -15.22 -33.21
C LYS A 389 3.84 -15.87 -32.06
N ASN A 390 4.65 -16.88 -32.35
CA ASN A 390 5.46 -17.55 -31.34
C ASN A 390 6.58 -16.62 -30.83
N GLU A 391 7.19 -15.84 -31.72
CA GLU A 391 8.25 -14.90 -31.36
C GLU A 391 7.71 -13.71 -30.54
N MET A 392 6.49 -13.23 -30.82
CA MET A 392 5.81 -12.20 -30.02
C MET A 392 5.34 -12.71 -28.65
N GLN A 393 4.88 -13.96 -28.56
CA GLN A 393 4.60 -14.60 -27.27
C GLN A 393 5.88 -14.74 -26.44
N ASN A 394 7.00 -15.09 -27.08
CA ASN A 394 8.30 -15.11 -26.44
C ASN A 394 8.73 -13.70 -26.01
N LEU A 395 8.62 -12.67 -26.85
CA LEU A 395 8.91 -11.29 -26.48
C LEU A 395 7.99 -10.77 -25.36
N ALA A 396 6.73 -11.18 -25.31
CA ALA A 396 5.80 -10.85 -24.22
C ALA A 396 6.17 -11.56 -22.92
N SER A 397 6.67 -12.80 -22.98
CA SER A 397 7.22 -13.52 -21.83
C SER A 397 8.53 -12.90 -21.35
N VAL A 398 9.38 -12.45 -22.29
CA VAL A 398 10.62 -11.72 -22.01
C VAL A 398 10.29 -10.36 -21.42
N ALA A 399 9.31 -9.62 -21.94
CA ALA A 399 8.83 -8.36 -21.39
C ALA A 399 8.25 -8.56 -19.98
N TYR A 400 7.52 -9.64 -19.73
CA TYR A 400 7.04 -10.01 -18.39
C TYR A 400 8.19 -10.28 -17.43
N SER A 401 9.24 -10.98 -17.89
CA SER A 401 10.45 -11.27 -17.10
C SER A 401 11.36 -10.03 -16.90
N LEU A 402 11.36 -9.12 -17.87
CA LEU A 402 12.05 -7.85 -17.81
C LEU A 402 11.29 -6.88 -16.90
N TYR A 403 9.95 -6.91 -16.88
CA TYR A 403 9.14 -6.09 -15.97
C TYR A 403 9.40 -6.44 -14.49
N SER A 404 9.68 -7.70 -14.19
CA SER A 404 10.13 -8.11 -12.84
C SER A 404 11.53 -7.61 -12.48
N ASN A 405 12.33 -7.14 -13.44
CA ASN A 405 13.75 -6.77 -13.25
C ASN A 405 14.12 -5.36 -13.75
N ILE A 406 13.16 -4.53 -14.19
CA ILE A 406 13.44 -3.21 -14.75
C ILE A 406 13.26 -2.12 -13.67
N GLU A 407 14.38 -1.66 -13.12
CA GLU A 407 14.51 -0.32 -12.52
C GLU A 407 14.69 0.72 -13.64
N THR A 408 13.73 0.93 -14.53
CA THR A 408 13.81 2.11 -15.44
C THR A 408 13.10 3.31 -14.83
N THR A 409 13.81 4.43 -14.81
CA THR A 409 13.34 5.75 -14.39
C THR A 409 12.54 6.46 -15.48
N ASN A 410 12.48 5.89 -16.70
CA ASN A 410 11.83 6.51 -17.85
C ASN A 410 10.32 6.20 -17.87
N SER A 411 9.51 7.25 -17.67
CA SER A 411 8.04 7.18 -17.68
C SER A 411 7.47 6.68 -19.01
N THR A 412 8.16 6.92 -20.13
CA THR A 412 7.71 6.52 -21.47
C THR A 412 7.79 5.01 -21.67
N GLU A 413 8.84 4.37 -21.14
CA GLU A 413 9.01 2.91 -21.22
C GLU A 413 7.97 2.18 -20.36
N LYS A 414 7.62 2.74 -19.19
CA LYS A 414 6.55 2.16 -18.32
C LYS A 414 5.18 2.19 -18.99
N VAL A 415 4.81 3.31 -19.61
CA VAL A 415 3.57 3.42 -20.38
C VAL A 415 3.57 2.40 -21.52
N PHE A 416 4.70 2.26 -22.21
CA PHE A 416 4.86 1.29 -23.29
C PHE A 416 4.69 -0.17 -22.83
N TYR A 417 5.28 -0.55 -21.68
CA TYR A 417 5.14 -1.90 -21.13
C TYR A 417 3.72 -2.21 -20.63
N GLU A 418 3.00 -1.23 -20.08
CA GLU A 418 1.59 -1.44 -19.74
C GLU A 418 0.71 -1.64 -20.97
N ILE A 419 1.01 -0.97 -22.07
CA ILE A 419 0.31 -1.22 -23.34
C ILE A 419 0.60 -2.62 -23.85
N LEU A 420 1.84 -3.11 -23.75
CA LEU A 420 2.19 -4.50 -24.09
C LEU A 420 1.45 -5.52 -23.22
N ARG A 421 1.25 -5.24 -21.93
CA ARG A 421 0.50 -6.11 -21.01
C ARG A 421 -0.97 -6.19 -21.40
N CYS A 422 -1.60 -5.04 -21.66
CA CYS A 422 -2.98 -4.97 -22.14
C CYS A 422 -3.15 -5.66 -23.50
N PHE A 423 -2.16 -5.49 -24.38
CA PHE A 423 -2.10 -6.16 -25.68
C PHE A 423 -2.02 -7.70 -25.55
N ASN A 424 -1.21 -8.20 -24.61
CA ASN A 424 -1.12 -9.64 -24.31
C ASN A 424 -2.43 -10.20 -23.75
N SER A 425 -3.13 -9.42 -22.92
CA SER A 425 -4.48 -9.79 -22.45
C SER A 425 -5.48 -9.90 -23.61
N TYR A 426 -5.42 -8.98 -24.57
CA TYR A 426 -6.29 -8.99 -25.75
C TYR A 426 -6.00 -10.18 -26.68
N LEU A 427 -4.73 -10.52 -26.91
CA LEU A 427 -4.36 -11.71 -27.69
C LEU A 427 -4.89 -13.00 -27.07
N LYS A 428 -4.87 -13.12 -25.73
CA LYS A 428 -5.44 -14.28 -25.03
C LYS A 428 -6.94 -14.43 -25.24
N THR A 429 -7.67 -13.31 -25.38
CA THR A 429 -9.13 -13.32 -25.63
C THR A 429 -9.55 -13.52 -27.08
N VAL A 430 -8.63 -13.36 -28.05
CA VAL A 430 -8.94 -13.48 -29.51
C VAL A 430 -8.44 -14.80 -30.10
N ILE A 431 -7.62 -15.57 -29.36
CA ILE A 431 -7.00 -16.83 -29.83
C ILE A 431 -7.75 -18.10 -29.35
N ILE A 432 -8.83 -17.94 -28.58
CA ILE A 432 -9.86 -18.98 -28.38
C ILE A 432 -11.01 -18.66 -29.34
#